data_AF-A0A7S0HLC0-F1
#
_entry.id   AF-A0A7S0HLC0-F1
#
_cell.length_a   1.000
_cell.length_b   1.000
_cell.length_c   1.000
_cell.angle_alpha   90.00
_cell.angle_beta   90.00
_cell.angle_gamma   90.00
#
_symmetry.space_group_name_H-M   'P 1'
#
loop_
_entity.id
_entity.type
_entity.pdbx_description
1 polymer ?
#
loop_
_entity_poly.entity_id
_entity_poly.type
_entity_poly.pdbx_seq_one_letter_code
_entity_poly.pdbx_strand_id
1 'polypeptide(L)'
;HPLNYDEALHIELLQLATLLIRHLKTSLVSHRKELIKFAWDRLKRDETTSKQWAYVNVCRFIEAYDAPHKIILQVYVALLRAFQPEQRPLLKQALDILTPALPKRLPPQDHKYPIWIRYTKKIIVEEGHSLPHLIHIWHFLVRHASLFYTSRAQFVPQMVNSLNRIGMANSCPPENRKLAVDLAELVITWDKKRIEASKATDKMAIDTPQAEAERSETEKKREEPEGGKEDATAVKKARTESGAVTTAVAQPAAATPATPTATAAPAATSATSATAAAA
;
A
#
# COMPACT_ATOMS: atom_id res chain seq x y z
N HIS A 1 -7.13 -16.55 -37.70
CA HIS A 1 -6.46 -15.75 -36.65
C HIS A 1 -7.23 -14.45 -36.47
N PRO A 2 -8.01 -14.26 -35.39
CA PRO A 2 -8.62 -12.97 -35.15
C PRO A 2 -7.53 -11.96 -34.79
N LEU A 3 -7.72 -10.74 -35.26
CA LEU A 3 -6.78 -9.63 -35.31
C LEU A 3 -6.33 -9.17 -33.91
N ASN A 4 -5.05 -9.36 -33.55
CA ASN A 4 -4.39 -8.80 -32.35
C ASN A 4 -4.32 -7.25 -32.31
N TYR A 5 -5.02 -6.56 -33.21
CA TYR A 5 -5.00 -5.10 -33.33
C TYR A 5 -5.78 -4.41 -32.21
N ASP A 6 -6.74 -5.11 -31.60
CA ASP A 6 -7.59 -4.54 -30.54
C ASP A 6 -6.77 -4.19 -29.29
N GLU A 7 -5.84 -5.04 -28.87
CA GLU A 7 -5.03 -4.78 -27.67
C GLU A 7 -4.03 -3.63 -27.87
N ALA A 8 -3.32 -3.61 -29.00
CA ALA A 8 -2.38 -2.55 -29.32
C ALA A 8 -3.09 -1.18 -29.41
N LEU A 9 -4.23 -1.13 -30.09
CA LEU A 9 -5.05 0.09 -30.17
C LEU A 9 -5.50 0.56 -28.78
N HIS A 10 -5.89 -0.37 -27.91
CA HIS A 10 -6.28 -0.05 -26.54
C HIS A 10 -5.14 0.52 -25.70
N ILE A 11 -3.92 0.00 -25.87
CA ILE A 11 -2.72 0.54 -25.22
C ILE A 11 -2.47 1.97 -25.69
N GLU A 12 -2.49 2.22 -27.00
CA GLU A 12 -2.29 3.58 -27.56
C GLU A 12 -3.34 4.57 -27.06
N LEU A 13 -4.62 4.16 -27.01
CA LEU A 13 -5.68 5.00 -26.47
C LEU A 13 -5.51 5.27 -24.97
N LEU A 14 -5.02 4.31 -24.18
CA LEU A 14 -4.70 4.50 -22.76
C LEU A 14 -3.51 5.46 -22.56
N GLN A 15 -2.48 5.34 -23.39
CA GLN A 15 -1.33 6.23 -23.38
C GLN A 15 -1.75 7.66 -23.73
N LEU A 16 -2.53 7.83 -24.80
CA LEU A 16 -3.09 9.11 -25.21
C LEU A 16 -3.95 9.70 -24.09
N ALA A 17 -4.88 8.93 -23.53
CA ALA A 17 -5.71 9.40 -22.41
C ALA A 17 -4.84 9.80 -21.20
N THR A 18 -3.73 9.10 -20.93
CA THR A 18 -2.80 9.47 -19.85
C THR A 18 -2.12 10.82 -20.12
N LEU A 19 -1.71 11.08 -21.37
CA LEU A 19 -1.12 12.36 -21.79
C LEU A 19 -2.15 13.49 -21.72
N LEU A 20 -3.36 13.23 -22.20
CA LEU A 20 -4.48 14.18 -22.14
C LEU A 20 -4.79 14.57 -20.70
N ILE A 21 -4.90 13.62 -19.77
CA ILE A 21 -5.10 13.92 -18.34
C ILE A 21 -3.92 14.73 -17.79
N ARG A 22 -2.68 14.42 -18.15
CA ARG A 22 -1.50 15.13 -17.64
C ARG A 22 -1.49 16.61 -18.06
N HIS A 23 -1.78 16.90 -19.32
CA HIS A 23 -1.58 18.23 -19.90
C HIS A 23 -2.86 19.06 -19.99
N LEU A 24 -4.03 18.43 -20.08
CA LEU A 24 -5.32 19.06 -20.34
C LEU A 24 -6.35 18.77 -19.24
N LYS A 25 -5.90 18.50 -18.01
CA LYS A 25 -6.80 18.18 -16.87
C LYS A 25 -7.95 19.16 -16.67
N THR A 26 -7.74 20.45 -16.91
CA THR A 26 -8.78 21.48 -16.74
C THR A 26 -9.86 21.39 -17.82
N SER A 27 -9.47 21.16 -19.06
CA SER A 27 -10.40 21.02 -20.20
C SER A 27 -11.19 19.70 -20.16
N LEU A 28 -10.64 18.67 -19.51
CA LEU A 28 -11.21 17.32 -19.46
C LEU A 28 -12.11 17.06 -18.24
N VAL A 29 -12.32 18.05 -17.37
CA VAL A 29 -13.14 17.90 -16.15
C VAL A 29 -14.56 17.42 -16.48
N SER A 30 -15.16 17.91 -17.57
CA SER A 30 -16.49 17.49 -18.04
C SER A 30 -16.55 16.00 -18.40
N HIS A 31 -15.47 15.46 -18.96
CA HIS A 31 -15.38 14.08 -19.45
C HIS A 31 -14.75 13.11 -18.43
N ARG A 32 -14.50 13.55 -17.18
CA ARG A 32 -13.82 12.73 -16.16
C ARG A 32 -14.49 11.36 -15.92
N LYS A 33 -15.82 11.27 -16.03
CA LYS A 33 -16.58 10.02 -15.85
C LYS A 33 -16.28 9.01 -16.97
N GLU A 34 -16.19 9.49 -18.20
CA GLU A 34 -15.89 8.66 -19.38
C GLU A 34 -14.45 8.18 -19.32
N LEU A 35 -13.51 9.07 -18.97
CA LEU A 35 -12.08 8.75 -18.82
C LEU A 35 -11.85 7.65 -17.78
N ILE A 36 -12.45 7.78 -16.59
CA ILE A 36 -12.27 6.76 -15.55
C ILE A 36 -12.98 5.45 -15.90
N LYS A 37 -14.19 5.51 -16.50
CA LYS A 37 -14.92 4.31 -16.95
C LYS A 37 -14.12 3.53 -17.99
N PHE A 38 -13.51 4.24 -18.94
CA PHE A 38 -12.66 3.66 -19.99
C PHE A 38 -11.46 2.90 -19.41
N ALA A 39 -10.74 3.49 -18.46
CA ALA A 39 -9.61 2.80 -17.81
C ALA A 39 -10.08 1.65 -16.92
N TRP A 40 -11.19 1.83 -16.18
CA TRP A 40 -11.70 0.84 -15.23
C TRP A 40 -12.25 -0.43 -15.90
N ASP A 41 -12.85 -0.32 -17.09
CA ASP A 41 -13.29 -1.49 -17.86
C ASP A 41 -12.11 -2.41 -18.18
N ARG A 42 -10.94 -1.83 -18.44
CA ARG A 42 -9.71 -2.56 -18.77
C ARG A 42 -9.02 -3.15 -17.54
N LEU A 43 -9.18 -2.54 -16.36
CA LEU A 43 -8.69 -3.13 -15.10
C LEU A 43 -9.37 -4.48 -14.79
N LYS A 44 -10.61 -4.67 -15.27
CA LYS A 44 -11.40 -5.89 -15.04
C LYS A 44 -11.07 -7.04 -15.99
N ARG A 45 -10.36 -6.78 -17.10
CA ARG A 45 -9.99 -7.80 -18.09
C ARG A 45 -8.68 -8.51 -17.70
N ASP A 46 -8.43 -9.67 -18.31
CA ASP A 46 -7.30 -10.56 -17.99
C ASP A 46 -5.91 -9.89 -18.14
N GLU A 47 -4.94 -10.44 -17.42
CA GLU A 47 -3.56 -9.95 -17.23
C GLU A 47 -2.82 -9.73 -18.57
N THR A 48 -2.89 -8.51 -19.07
CA THR A 48 -2.33 -8.04 -20.34
C THR A 48 -1.52 -6.76 -20.13
N THR A 49 -0.66 -6.38 -21.08
CA THR A 49 0.05 -5.08 -21.04
C THR A 49 -0.93 -3.91 -21.00
N SER A 50 -2.12 -4.06 -21.61
CA SER A 50 -3.23 -3.11 -21.54
C SER A 50 -3.68 -2.82 -20.11
N LYS A 51 -3.75 -3.85 -19.24
CA LYS A 51 -4.11 -3.69 -17.83
C LYS A 51 -3.12 -2.81 -17.06
N GLN A 52 -1.84 -2.94 -17.35
CA GLN A 52 -0.80 -2.13 -16.73
C GLN A 52 -0.90 -0.65 -17.10
N TRP A 53 -1.12 -0.38 -18.39
CA TRP A 53 -1.36 0.98 -18.85
C TRP A 53 -2.63 1.57 -18.26
N ALA A 54 -3.65 0.74 -18.02
CA ALA A 54 -4.85 1.17 -17.34
C ALA A 54 -4.56 1.57 -15.88
N TYR A 55 -3.70 0.85 -15.15
CA TYR A 55 -3.23 1.31 -13.84
C TYR A 55 -2.51 2.66 -13.89
N VAL A 56 -1.61 2.85 -14.85
CA VAL A 56 -0.89 4.13 -15.04
C VAL A 56 -1.89 5.26 -15.29
N ASN A 57 -2.89 5.03 -16.14
CA ASN A 57 -3.94 5.98 -16.46
C ASN A 57 -4.78 6.34 -15.21
N VAL A 58 -5.23 5.34 -14.44
CA VAL A 58 -5.98 5.56 -13.19
C VAL A 58 -5.15 6.32 -12.17
N CYS A 59 -3.86 6.02 -12.02
CA CYS A 59 -2.97 6.78 -11.11
C CYS A 59 -2.86 8.24 -11.53
N ARG A 60 -2.75 8.50 -12.84
CA ARG A 60 -2.74 9.87 -13.38
C ARG A 60 -4.08 10.57 -13.17
N PHE A 61 -5.19 9.84 -13.31
CA PHE A 61 -6.52 10.36 -13.00
C PHE A 61 -6.66 10.79 -11.53
N ILE A 62 -6.20 9.95 -10.59
CA ILE A 62 -6.22 10.24 -9.13
C ILE A 62 -5.33 11.45 -8.78
N GLU A 63 -4.20 11.61 -9.47
CA GLU A 63 -3.34 12.77 -9.31
C GLU A 63 -4.08 14.05 -9.77
N ALA A 64 -4.74 14.00 -10.93
CA ALA A 64 -5.40 15.17 -11.54
C ALA A 64 -6.75 15.54 -10.89
N TYR A 65 -7.56 14.55 -10.49
CA TYR A 65 -8.94 14.74 -10.04
C TYR A 65 -9.20 14.13 -8.66
N ASP A 66 -10.23 14.62 -7.96
CA ASP A 66 -10.69 14.00 -6.72
C ASP A 66 -11.32 12.64 -6.98
N ALA A 67 -10.92 11.66 -6.16
CA ALA A 67 -11.46 10.31 -6.17
C ALA A 67 -11.79 9.88 -4.73
N PRO A 68 -12.80 9.01 -4.52
CA PRO A 68 -13.13 8.52 -3.20
C PRO A 68 -11.96 7.75 -2.55
N HIS A 69 -11.73 7.95 -1.25
CA HIS A 69 -10.61 7.32 -0.52
C HIS A 69 -10.53 5.80 -0.71
N LYS A 70 -11.69 5.12 -0.74
CA LYS A 70 -11.78 3.67 -0.94
C LYS A 70 -11.18 3.23 -2.28
N ILE A 71 -11.43 3.98 -3.35
CA ILE A 71 -10.93 3.68 -4.69
C ILE A 71 -9.42 3.89 -4.76
N ILE A 72 -8.93 5.01 -4.20
CA ILE A 72 -7.49 5.31 -4.17
C ILE A 72 -6.73 4.21 -3.43
N LEU A 73 -7.24 3.81 -2.26
CA LEU A 73 -6.65 2.73 -1.46
C LEU A 73 -6.70 1.39 -2.19
N GLN A 74 -7.82 1.07 -2.85
CA GLN A 74 -7.94 -0.17 -3.63
C GLN A 74 -6.92 -0.24 -4.76
N VAL A 75 -6.75 0.83 -5.52
CA VAL A 75 -5.74 0.90 -6.61
C VAL A 75 -4.33 0.78 -6.04
N TYR A 76 -4.03 1.49 -4.95
CA TYR A 76 -2.72 1.42 -4.29
C TYR A 76 -2.38 -0.01 -3.83
N VAL A 77 -3.32 -0.66 -3.15
CA VAL A 77 -3.16 -2.03 -2.65
C VAL A 77 -3.03 -3.03 -3.79
N ALA A 78 -3.82 -2.87 -4.86
CA ALA A 78 -3.73 -3.70 -6.05
C ALA A 78 -2.35 -3.58 -6.70
N LEU A 79 -1.81 -2.37 -6.85
CA LEU A 79 -0.46 -2.15 -7.39
C LEU A 79 0.63 -2.83 -6.58
N LEU A 80 0.56 -2.75 -5.25
CA LEU A 80 1.56 -3.40 -4.38
C LEU A 80 1.50 -4.94 -4.43
N ARG A 81 0.33 -5.51 -4.74
CA ARG A 81 0.14 -6.97 -4.89
C ARG A 81 0.29 -7.46 -6.33
N ALA A 82 0.22 -6.59 -7.32
CA ALA A 82 0.28 -6.95 -8.73
C ALA A 82 1.72 -7.20 -9.19
N PHE A 83 2.51 -7.98 -8.46
CA PHE A 83 3.88 -8.24 -8.86
C PHE A 83 3.95 -9.20 -10.05
N GLN A 84 4.49 -8.70 -11.16
CA GLN A 84 4.95 -9.51 -12.28
C GLN A 84 6.28 -8.96 -12.83
N PRO A 85 7.32 -9.80 -13.03
CA PRO A 85 8.66 -9.35 -13.39
C PRO A 85 8.72 -8.63 -14.75
N GLU A 86 8.04 -9.15 -15.77
CA GLU A 86 7.98 -8.59 -17.14
C GLU A 86 7.29 -7.21 -17.18
N GLN A 87 6.51 -6.96 -16.16
CA GLN A 87 5.49 -5.94 -16.03
C GLN A 87 5.92 -4.84 -15.03
N ARG A 88 7.12 -4.99 -14.45
CA ARG A 88 7.71 -4.13 -13.43
C ARG A 88 7.87 -2.66 -13.84
N PRO A 89 8.26 -2.30 -15.10
CA PRO A 89 8.46 -0.90 -15.47
C PRO A 89 7.19 -0.06 -15.38
N LEU A 90 6.05 -0.58 -15.86
CA LEU A 90 4.78 0.14 -15.85
C LEU A 90 4.18 0.23 -14.45
N LEU A 91 4.28 -0.83 -13.63
CA LEU A 91 3.85 -0.78 -12.23
C LEU A 91 4.66 0.22 -11.42
N LYS A 92 5.98 0.24 -11.64
CA LYS A 92 6.86 1.25 -11.06
C LYS A 92 6.41 2.66 -11.47
N GLN A 93 6.14 2.89 -12.75
CA GLN A 93 5.63 4.17 -13.23
C GLN A 93 4.29 4.55 -12.58
N ALA A 94 3.36 3.60 -12.43
CA ALA A 94 2.07 3.85 -11.78
C ALA A 94 2.25 4.25 -10.30
N LEU A 95 3.09 3.51 -9.55
CA LEU A 95 3.43 3.81 -8.16
C LEU A 95 4.13 5.17 -8.03
N ASP A 96 5.01 5.52 -8.96
CA ASP A 96 5.71 6.82 -8.96
C ASP A 96 4.77 8.02 -9.09
N ILE A 97 3.64 7.82 -9.75
CA ILE A 97 2.60 8.84 -9.93
C ILE A 97 1.71 8.89 -8.69
N LEU A 98 1.26 7.73 -8.22
CA LEU A 98 0.28 7.65 -7.15
C LEU A 98 0.85 8.03 -5.79
N THR A 99 2.04 7.53 -5.47
CA THR A 99 2.65 7.62 -4.13
C THR A 99 2.86 9.05 -3.64
N PRO A 100 3.40 10.00 -4.44
CA PRO A 100 3.50 11.39 -4.01
C PRO A 100 2.12 12.07 -3.83
N ALA A 101 1.06 11.56 -4.46
CA ALA A 101 -0.30 12.06 -4.26
C ALA A 101 -0.95 11.50 -2.98
N LEU A 102 -0.50 10.35 -2.44
CA LEU A 102 -1.13 9.68 -1.29
C LEU A 102 -1.22 10.55 -0.03
N PRO A 103 -0.19 11.31 0.41
CA PRO A 103 -0.30 12.11 1.63
C PRO A 103 -1.42 13.17 1.56
N LYS A 104 -1.63 13.76 0.37
CA LYS A 104 -2.69 14.74 0.12
C LYS A 104 -4.06 14.07 -0.04
N ARG A 105 -4.10 12.93 -0.72
CA ARG A 105 -5.35 12.23 -1.10
C ARG A 105 -5.90 11.31 -0.01
N LEU A 106 -5.04 10.83 0.88
CA LEU A 106 -5.35 9.94 1.99
C LEU A 106 -4.65 10.46 3.26
N PRO A 107 -5.04 11.65 3.76
CA PRO A 107 -4.44 12.22 4.95
C PRO A 107 -4.68 11.30 6.17
N PRO A 108 -3.83 11.40 7.21
CA PRO A 108 -4.13 10.76 8.49
C PRO A 108 -5.49 11.25 8.99
N GLN A 109 -6.37 10.32 9.33
CA GLN A 109 -7.58 10.60 10.10
C GLN A 109 -7.25 10.36 11.59
N ASP A 110 -7.99 9.50 12.28
CA ASP A 110 -7.86 9.31 13.73
C ASP A 110 -6.68 8.42 14.16
N HIS A 111 -5.96 7.83 13.20
CA HIS A 111 -4.88 6.90 13.48
C HIS A 111 -3.52 7.56 13.35
N LYS A 112 -2.58 7.19 14.25
CA LYS A 112 -1.17 7.65 14.25
C LYS A 112 -0.48 7.51 12.88
N TYR A 113 -0.89 6.52 12.10
CA TYR A 113 -0.35 6.25 10.77
C TYR A 113 -1.44 6.39 9.68
N PRO A 114 -1.14 7.05 8.55
CA PRO A 114 -2.02 7.06 7.40
C PRO A 114 -2.44 5.66 6.97
N ILE A 115 -3.64 5.53 6.40
CA ILE A 115 -4.17 4.22 6.00
C ILE A 115 -3.26 3.52 4.97
N TRP A 116 -2.68 4.26 4.03
CA TRP A 116 -1.78 3.69 3.03
C TRP A 116 -0.51 3.08 3.66
N ILE A 117 0.10 3.75 4.66
CA ILE A 117 1.24 3.21 5.44
C ILE A 117 0.88 1.89 6.10
N ARG A 118 -0.30 1.81 6.72
CA ARG A 118 -0.77 0.59 7.40
C ARG A 118 -0.92 -0.56 6.41
N TYR A 119 -1.48 -0.30 5.23
CA TYR A 119 -1.63 -1.30 4.20
C TYR A 119 -0.27 -1.72 3.61
N THR A 120 0.68 -0.80 3.41
CA THR A 120 2.04 -1.18 3.00
C THR A 120 2.66 -2.15 4.00
N LYS A 121 2.60 -1.83 5.31
CA LYS A 121 3.11 -2.72 6.37
C LYS A 121 2.40 -4.08 6.34
N LYS A 122 1.07 -4.06 6.24
CA LYS A 122 0.24 -5.27 6.19
C LYS A 122 0.65 -6.19 5.04
N ILE A 123 0.81 -5.65 3.83
CA ILE A 123 1.20 -6.41 2.65
C ILE A 123 2.62 -6.98 2.80
N ILE A 124 3.58 -6.24 3.37
CA ILE A 124 4.93 -6.77 3.64
C ILE A 124 4.88 -8.01 4.55
N VAL A 125 3.98 -8.01 5.55
CA VAL A 125 3.82 -9.14 6.48
C VAL A 125 3.08 -10.31 5.82
N GLU A 126 1.97 -10.02 5.12
CA GLU A 126 1.15 -11.05 4.45
C GLU A 126 1.90 -11.74 3.30
N GLU A 127 2.51 -10.94 2.41
CA GLU A 127 3.20 -11.44 1.22
C GLU A 127 4.67 -11.81 1.52
N GLY A 128 5.10 -11.67 2.77
CA GLY A 128 6.50 -11.84 3.19
C GLY A 128 7.10 -13.21 2.88
N HIS A 129 6.29 -14.24 2.68
CA HIS A 129 6.76 -15.54 2.22
C HIS A 129 7.36 -15.52 0.80
N SER A 130 6.87 -14.62 -0.08
CA SER A 130 7.17 -14.57 -1.50
C SER A 130 8.32 -13.59 -1.73
N LEU A 131 9.52 -14.14 -1.97
CA LEU A 131 10.71 -13.32 -2.21
C LEU A 131 10.54 -12.33 -3.39
N PRO A 132 9.93 -12.71 -4.53
CA PRO A 132 9.71 -11.77 -5.63
C PRO A 132 8.78 -10.59 -5.26
N HIS A 133 7.71 -10.84 -4.50
CA HIS A 133 6.85 -9.77 -3.97
C HIS A 133 7.59 -8.86 -3.00
N LEU A 134 8.39 -9.44 -2.09
CA LEU A 134 9.21 -8.65 -1.17
C LEU A 134 10.18 -7.75 -1.93
N ILE A 135 10.87 -8.27 -2.94
CA ILE A 135 11.78 -7.50 -3.80
C ILE A 135 11.03 -6.32 -4.45
N HIS A 136 9.81 -6.54 -4.93
CA HIS A 136 8.98 -5.49 -5.52
C HIS A 136 8.66 -4.38 -4.52
N ILE A 137 8.13 -4.74 -3.34
CA ILE A 137 7.72 -3.78 -2.33
C ILE A 137 8.92 -3.03 -1.76
N TRP A 138 10.07 -3.68 -1.61
CA TRP A 138 11.28 -3.02 -1.13
C TRP A 138 11.87 -2.04 -2.16
N HIS A 139 11.88 -2.38 -3.46
CA HIS A 139 12.25 -1.40 -4.49
C HIS A 139 11.33 -0.18 -4.46
N PHE A 140 10.03 -0.42 -4.32
CA PHE A 140 9.05 0.64 -4.18
C PHE A 140 9.34 1.54 -2.96
N LEU A 141 9.57 0.93 -1.79
CA LEU A 141 9.79 1.66 -0.55
C LEU A 141 11.10 2.45 -0.57
N VAL A 142 12.19 1.88 -1.09
CA VAL A 142 13.49 2.57 -1.26
C VAL A 142 13.32 3.81 -2.13
N ARG A 143 12.58 3.70 -3.23
CA ARG A 143 12.34 4.80 -4.17
C ARG A 143 11.54 5.96 -3.56
N HIS A 144 10.64 5.67 -2.61
CA HIS A 144 9.80 6.66 -1.94
C HIS A 144 10.15 6.84 -0.46
N ALA A 145 11.40 6.56 -0.08
CA ALA A 145 11.87 6.50 1.30
C ALA A 145 11.49 7.71 2.17
N SER A 146 11.51 8.92 1.60
CA SER A 146 11.18 10.16 2.31
C SER A 146 9.76 10.16 2.87
N LEU A 147 8.79 9.59 2.13
CA LEU A 147 7.39 9.52 2.53
C LEU A 147 7.15 8.51 3.66
N PHE A 148 7.99 7.48 3.75
CA PHE A 148 7.91 6.44 4.78
C PHE A 148 8.69 6.78 6.07
N TYR A 149 9.59 7.78 6.03
CA TYR A 149 10.49 8.10 7.15
C TYR A 149 9.77 8.40 8.48
N THR A 150 8.66 9.13 8.43
CA THR A 150 7.84 9.44 9.63
C THR A 150 7.35 8.17 10.33
N SER A 151 7.13 7.10 9.57
CA SER A 151 6.68 5.79 10.05
C SER A 151 7.77 4.71 10.01
N ARG A 152 9.05 5.09 9.91
CA ARG A 152 10.20 4.17 9.72
C ARG A 152 10.23 2.98 10.68
N ALA A 153 9.89 3.20 11.95
CA ALA A 153 9.90 2.16 12.98
C ALA A 153 8.96 0.98 12.66
N GLN A 154 7.97 1.19 11.80
CA GLN A 154 7.04 0.15 11.34
C GLN A 154 7.67 -0.79 10.30
N PHE A 155 8.73 -0.37 9.63
CA PHE A 155 9.33 -1.08 8.50
C PHE A 155 10.72 -1.64 8.80
N VAL A 156 11.52 -0.95 9.62
CA VAL A 156 12.91 -1.34 9.92
C VAL A 156 13.08 -2.80 10.34
N PRO A 157 12.24 -3.38 11.25
CA PRO A 157 12.39 -4.79 11.62
C PRO A 157 12.27 -5.75 10.43
N GLN A 158 11.32 -5.47 9.53
CA GLN A 158 11.08 -6.30 8.34
C GLN A 158 12.15 -6.07 7.27
N MET A 159 12.69 -4.85 7.16
CA MET A 159 13.81 -4.55 6.26
C MET A 159 15.04 -5.37 6.66
N VAL A 160 15.40 -5.35 7.95
CA VAL A 160 16.57 -6.09 8.47
C VAL A 160 16.39 -7.60 8.28
N ASN A 161 15.20 -8.14 8.54
CA ASN A 161 14.91 -9.56 8.27
C ASN A 161 15.05 -9.89 6.77
N SER A 162 14.56 -9.01 5.90
CA SER A 162 14.63 -9.19 4.45
C SER A 162 16.06 -9.10 3.90
N LEU A 163 16.96 -8.33 4.50
CA LEU A 163 18.38 -8.23 4.07
C LEU A 163 19.06 -9.60 4.05
N ASN A 164 18.82 -10.43 5.07
CA ASN A 164 19.36 -11.78 5.14
C ASN A 164 18.87 -12.63 3.96
N ARG A 165 17.56 -12.57 3.70
CA ARG A 165 16.91 -13.36 2.63
C ARG A 165 17.25 -12.90 1.22
N ILE A 166 17.44 -11.60 1.01
CA ILE A 166 17.65 -11.00 -0.32
C ILE A 166 19.14 -10.96 -0.68
N GLY A 167 20.05 -10.71 0.28
CA GLY A 167 21.45 -10.40 -0.02
C GLY A 167 22.46 -11.52 0.21
N MET A 168 22.15 -12.50 1.08
CA MET A 168 23.17 -13.42 1.61
C MET A 168 23.15 -14.84 1.01
N ALA A 169 22.21 -15.13 0.11
CA ALA A 169 22.19 -16.42 -0.58
C ALA A 169 23.26 -16.47 -1.69
N ASN A 170 24.04 -17.55 -1.75
CA ASN A 170 25.13 -17.74 -2.73
C ASN A 170 24.66 -17.74 -4.19
N SER A 171 23.38 -18.03 -4.46
CA SER A 171 22.76 -18.01 -5.79
C SER A 171 22.05 -16.70 -6.14
N CYS A 172 22.27 -15.64 -5.35
CA CYS A 172 21.50 -14.41 -5.48
C CYS A 172 21.86 -13.59 -6.74
N PRO A 173 20.86 -13.23 -7.58
CA PRO A 173 21.05 -12.33 -8.72
C PRO A 173 21.72 -11.01 -8.31
N PRO A 174 22.56 -10.41 -9.17
CA PRO A 174 23.21 -9.14 -8.86
C PRO A 174 22.23 -8.00 -8.56
N GLU A 175 21.04 -7.99 -9.19
CA GLU A 175 19.99 -7.00 -8.92
C GLU A 175 19.47 -7.06 -7.48
N ASN A 176 19.31 -8.27 -6.94
CA ASN A 176 18.84 -8.49 -5.58
C ASN A 176 19.92 -8.08 -4.57
N ARG A 177 21.20 -8.36 -4.86
CA ARG A 177 22.33 -7.87 -4.06
C ARG A 177 22.38 -6.36 -4.03
N LYS A 178 22.16 -5.69 -5.17
CA LYS A 178 22.04 -4.23 -5.23
C LYS A 178 20.90 -3.73 -4.33
N LEU A 179 19.70 -4.32 -4.44
CA LEU A 179 18.59 -3.97 -3.56
C LEU A 179 18.92 -4.15 -2.07
N ALA A 180 19.64 -5.22 -1.71
CA ALA A 180 20.06 -5.44 -0.33
C ALA A 180 21.01 -4.32 0.16
N VAL A 181 21.94 -3.87 -0.69
CA VAL A 181 22.80 -2.72 -0.39
C VAL A 181 21.97 -1.44 -0.23
N ASP A 182 21.06 -1.16 -1.18
CA ASP A 182 20.18 0.02 -1.13
C ASP A 182 19.31 0.02 0.14
N LEU A 183 18.82 -1.15 0.56
CA LEU A 183 18.06 -1.32 1.81
C LEU A 183 18.92 -1.08 3.06
N ALA A 184 20.16 -1.59 3.07
CA ALA A 184 21.08 -1.37 4.19
C ALA A 184 21.44 0.12 4.31
N GLU A 185 21.75 0.77 3.18
CA GLU A 185 21.99 2.21 3.11
C GLU A 185 20.78 3.00 3.63
N LEU A 186 19.57 2.59 3.25
CA LEU A 186 18.34 3.24 3.71
C LEU A 186 18.17 3.15 5.23
N VAL A 187 18.41 1.96 5.82
CA VAL A 187 18.35 1.79 7.29
C VAL A 187 19.35 2.71 7.98
N ILE A 188 20.59 2.75 7.50
CA ILE A 188 21.64 3.60 8.05
C ILE A 188 21.27 5.09 7.91
N THR A 189 20.77 5.50 6.75
CA THR A 189 20.36 6.88 6.47
C THR A 189 19.23 7.32 7.40
N TRP A 190 18.25 6.45 7.62
CA TRP A 190 17.17 6.71 8.56
C TRP A 190 17.65 6.81 10.01
N ASP A 191 18.63 6.01 10.39
CA ASP A 191 19.25 6.02 11.72
C ASP A 191 20.05 7.31 11.96
N LYS A 192 20.92 7.69 11.02
CA LYS A 192 21.67 8.95 11.04
C LYS A 192 20.75 10.15 11.19
N LYS A 193 19.70 10.23 10.36
CA LYS A 193 18.71 11.30 10.42
C LYS A 193 17.97 11.36 11.77
N ARG A 194 17.73 10.21 12.42
CA ARG A 194 17.16 10.17 13.78
C ARG A 194 18.12 10.76 14.80
N ILE A 195 19.39 10.38 14.76
CA ILE A 195 20.43 10.84 15.69
C ILE A 195 20.67 12.35 15.51
N GLU A 196 20.70 12.85 14.28
CA GLU A 196 20.84 14.28 14.01
C GLU A 196 19.65 15.07 14.55
N ALA A 197 18.43 14.57 14.38
CA ALA A 197 17.23 15.20 14.93
C ALA A 197 17.22 15.23 16.47
N SER A 198 17.72 14.17 17.14
CA SER A 198 17.81 14.17 18.61
C SER A 198 18.88 15.14 19.10
N LYS A 199 20.07 15.16 18.48
CA LYS A 199 21.14 16.10 18.82
C LYS A 199 20.75 17.57 18.64
N ALA A 200 19.96 17.88 17.61
CA ALA A 200 19.45 19.24 17.40
C ALA A 200 18.46 19.65 18.51
N THR A 201 17.63 18.71 18.96
CA THR A 201 16.69 18.93 20.07
C THR A 201 17.44 19.13 21.39
N ASP A 202 18.49 18.35 21.66
CA ASP A 202 19.30 18.46 22.87
C ASP A 202 20.09 19.78 22.92
N LYS A 203 20.62 20.25 21.78
CA LYS A 203 21.30 21.56 21.70
C LYS A 203 20.35 22.74 21.94
N MET A 204 19.12 22.69 21.44
CA MET A 204 18.11 23.73 21.68
C MET A 204 17.64 23.76 23.15
N ALA A 205 17.64 22.62 23.85
CA ALA A 205 17.29 22.56 25.26
C ALA A 205 18.39 23.17 26.17
N ILE A 206 19.65 23.16 25.73
CA ILE A 206 20.79 23.74 26.49
C ILE A 206 20.86 25.28 26.36
N ASP A 207 20.31 25.87 25.29
CA ASP A 207 20.33 27.32 25.04
C ASP A 207 19.12 28.09 25.61
N THR A 208 18.30 27.45 26.45
CA THR A 208 17.26 28.18 27.19
C THR A 208 17.93 28.87 28.39
N PRO A 209 17.96 30.22 28.47
CA PRO A 209 18.51 30.90 29.64
C PRO A 209 17.59 30.59 30.82
N GLN A 210 18.08 29.75 31.71
CA GLN A 210 17.48 29.50 33.01
C GLN A 210 17.60 30.81 33.79
N ALA A 211 16.52 31.61 33.81
CA ALA A 211 16.42 32.77 34.66
C ALA A 211 16.54 32.30 36.12
N GLU A 212 17.68 32.61 36.72
CA GLU A 212 18.00 32.40 38.12
C GLU A 212 16.93 33.07 38.99
N ALA A 213 16.17 32.26 39.74
CA ALA A 213 15.51 32.69 40.96
C ALA A 213 16.34 32.13 42.12
N GLU A 214 17.17 33.01 42.69
CA GLU A 214 17.98 32.75 43.87
C GLU A 214 17.13 32.54 45.14
N ARG A 215 17.64 31.62 45.99
CA ARG A 215 17.56 31.52 47.46
C ARG A 215 16.33 30.90 48.12
N SER A 216 16.56 29.74 48.76
CA SER A 216 16.67 29.65 50.22
C SER A 216 17.23 28.28 50.64
N GLU A 217 18.42 28.28 51.24
CA GLU A 217 18.94 27.15 52.01
C GLU A 217 18.11 26.93 53.28
N THR A 218 17.83 25.69 53.64
CA THR A 218 17.72 25.29 55.05
C THR A 218 18.00 23.79 55.19
N GLU A 219 19.04 23.49 55.97
CA GLU A 219 19.48 22.15 56.37
C GLU A 219 18.41 21.38 57.16
N LYS A 220 18.32 20.05 56.95
CA LYS A 220 18.08 19.09 58.04
C LYS A 220 18.45 17.64 57.67
N LYS A 221 19.66 17.27 58.10
CA LYS A 221 20.04 16.06 58.86
C LYS A 221 19.32 14.71 58.58
N ARG A 222 20.09 13.82 57.97
CA ARG A 222 20.31 12.37 58.20
C ARG A 222 19.56 11.71 59.39
N GLU A 223 18.88 10.59 59.13
CA GLU A 223 18.92 9.35 59.94
C GLU A 223 18.15 8.20 59.26
N GLU A 224 18.80 7.05 59.10
CA GLU A 224 18.15 5.73 58.98
C GLU A 224 17.62 5.29 60.35
N PRO A 225 16.75 4.28 60.41
CA PRO A 225 17.22 3.06 61.07
C PRO A 225 16.82 1.74 60.40
N GLU A 226 17.64 0.77 60.76
CA GLU A 226 17.68 -0.65 60.43
C GLU A 226 16.70 -1.50 61.27
N GLY A 227 16.32 -2.67 60.73
CA GLY A 227 15.86 -3.86 61.47
C GLY A 227 14.35 -4.14 61.44
N GLY A 228 13.84 -5.34 61.14
CA GLY A 228 14.44 -6.64 60.85
C GLY A 228 13.36 -7.75 60.89
N LYS A 229 13.73 -8.95 60.41
CA LYS A 229 13.13 -10.30 60.56
C LYS A 229 11.97 -10.69 59.63
N GLU A 230 12.23 -11.59 58.68
CA GLU A 230 12.15 -13.08 58.75
C GLU A 230 10.70 -13.57 58.59
N ASP A 231 10.37 -14.27 57.50
CA ASP A 231 10.26 -15.73 57.56
C ASP A 231 10.28 -16.36 56.14
N ALA A 232 10.72 -17.60 56.13
CA ALA A 232 11.09 -18.44 55.01
C ALA A 232 9.92 -19.33 54.51
N THR A 233 10.29 -20.28 53.65
CA THR A 233 9.56 -21.46 53.13
C THR A 233 8.81 -21.21 51.81
N ALA A 234 9.31 -21.61 50.64
CA ALA A 234 9.77 -22.91 50.11
C ALA A 234 8.65 -23.76 49.46
N VAL A 235 9.06 -24.43 48.37
CA VAL A 235 8.60 -25.76 47.92
C VAL A 235 7.63 -25.83 46.71
N LYS A 236 8.28 -26.09 45.56
CA LYS A 236 8.05 -27.16 44.54
C LYS A 236 6.93 -27.07 43.49
N LYS A 237 7.42 -27.28 42.26
CA LYS A 237 7.01 -28.25 41.22
C LYS A 237 5.52 -28.33 40.86
N ALA A 238 5.24 -28.15 39.57
CA ALA A 238 4.85 -29.27 38.72
C ALA A 238 4.99 -28.95 37.23
N ARG A 239 5.55 -29.93 36.52
CA ARG A 239 5.57 -30.15 35.09
C ARG A 239 4.38 -31.05 34.78
N THR A 240 3.53 -30.73 33.79
CA THR A 240 3.05 -31.69 32.79
C THR A 240 2.32 -31.05 31.60
N GLU A 241 2.77 -31.50 30.44
CA GLU A 241 2.14 -31.79 29.15
C GLU A 241 0.66 -31.50 28.84
N SER A 242 0.50 -31.06 27.58
CA SER A 242 -0.40 -31.57 26.53
C SER A 242 -1.90 -31.35 26.67
N GLY A 243 -2.45 -30.72 25.63
CA GLY A 243 -3.88 -30.59 25.39
C GLY A 243 -4.10 -29.98 24.02
N ALA A 244 -3.97 -30.81 22.97
CA ALA A 244 -4.45 -30.50 21.64
C ALA A 244 -5.95 -30.20 21.69
N VAL A 245 -6.37 -29.09 21.07
CA VAL A 245 -7.77 -28.86 20.72
C VAL A 245 -7.84 -28.58 19.23
N THR A 246 -8.30 -29.59 18.52
CA THR A 246 -8.93 -29.49 17.20
C THR A 246 -10.20 -28.66 17.32
N THR A 247 -10.39 -27.68 16.43
CA THR A 247 -11.73 -27.25 16.02
C THR A 247 -11.64 -26.75 14.59
N ALA A 248 -12.39 -27.43 13.74
CA ALA A 248 -12.59 -27.11 12.35
C ALA A 248 -13.87 -26.27 12.19
N VAL A 249 -13.93 -25.59 11.04
CA VAL A 249 -15.12 -25.09 10.34
C VAL A 249 -15.81 -23.83 10.90
N ALA A 250 -15.75 -22.75 10.11
CA ALA A 250 -16.95 -22.13 9.52
C ALA A 250 -16.57 -20.99 8.54
N GLN A 251 -16.80 -21.21 7.24
CA GLN A 251 -17.08 -20.14 6.29
C GLN A 251 -18.43 -19.48 6.62
N PRO A 252 -18.64 -18.22 6.23
CA PRO A 252 -19.96 -17.79 5.79
C PRO A 252 -19.97 -17.54 4.28
N ALA A 253 -20.96 -18.19 3.67
CA ALA A 253 -21.34 -18.09 2.27
C ALA A 253 -21.81 -16.69 1.88
N ALA A 254 -21.59 -16.38 0.60
CA ALA A 254 -22.18 -15.25 -0.09
C ALA A 254 -23.71 -15.36 -0.14
N ALA A 255 -24.39 -14.29 0.23
CA ALA A 255 -25.83 -14.14 0.08
C ALA A 255 -26.14 -13.17 -1.07
N THR A 256 -26.74 -13.69 -2.14
CA THR A 256 -27.70 -13.02 -3.03
C THR A 256 -28.46 -14.16 -3.71
N PRO A 257 -29.80 -14.12 -3.85
CA PRO A 257 -30.41 -13.25 -4.86
C PRO A 257 -31.81 -12.71 -4.50
N ALA A 258 -32.23 -11.61 -5.16
CA ALA A 258 -33.65 -11.33 -5.37
C ALA A 258 -33.82 -10.45 -6.63
N THR A 259 -34.35 -11.07 -7.68
CA THR A 259 -34.99 -10.43 -8.84
C THR A 259 -36.50 -10.46 -8.58
N PRO A 260 -37.29 -9.49 -9.09
CA PRO A 260 -38.64 -9.79 -9.51
C PRO A 260 -38.77 -9.68 -11.03
N THR A 261 -39.34 -10.74 -11.56
CA THR A 261 -39.85 -11.00 -12.90
C THR A 261 -41.00 -10.05 -13.25
N ALA A 262 -41.08 -9.64 -14.52
CA ALA A 262 -42.34 -9.32 -15.18
C ALA A 262 -42.33 -9.97 -16.57
N THR A 263 -43.20 -10.96 -16.72
CA THR A 263 -43.48 -11.72 -17.94
C THR A 263 -44.74 -11.14 -18.58
N ALA A 264 -44.73 -10.88 -19.88
CA ALA A 264 -45.91 -11.01 -20.74
C ALA A 264 -45.51 -11.02 -22.23
N ALA A 265 -45.84 -12.11 -22.90
CA ALA A 265 -45.99 -12.33 -24.34
C ALA A 265 -47.16 -13.35 -24.49
N PRO A 266 -47.63 -13.80 -25.68
CA PRO A 266 -47.47 -13.34 -27.07
C PRO A 266 -48.78 -13.44 -27.94
N ALA A 267 -48.61 -13.30 -29.28
CA ALA A 267 -49.44 -13.82 -30.41
C ALA A 267 -50.71 -13.03 -30.80
N ALA A 268 -51.18 -12.92 -32.06
CA ALA A 268 -50.88 -13.43 -33.42
C ALA A 268 -51.27 -12.29 -34.43
N THR A 269 -51.08 -12.28 -35.75
CA THR A 269 -51.38 -13.27 -36.81
C THR A 269 -50.93 -12.69 -38.16
N SER A 270 -50.58 -13.58 -39.09
CA SER A 270 -50.27 -13.36 -40.51
C SER A 270 -51.43 -12.80 -41.35
N ALA A 271 -51.13 -11.97 -42.36
CA ALA A 271 -51.90 -11.90 -43.60
C ALA A 271 -51.05 -11.35 -44.77
N THR A 272 -51.18 -12.03 -45.91
CA THR A 272 -50.46 -11.89 -47.17
C THR A 272 -51.33 -11.14 -48.19
N SER A 273 -50.77 -10.25 -49.01
CA SER A 273 -51.17 -9.92 -50.41
C SER A 273 -50.30 -8.74 -50.90
N ALA A 274 -49.40 -8.93 -51.88
CA ALA A 274 -49.61 -9.00 -53.33
C ALA A 274 -49.58 -7.62 -54.03
N THR A 275 -48.41 -7.34 -54.63
CA THR A 275 -48.17 -6.78 -55.98
C THR A 275 -48.98 -5.59 -56.50
N ALA A 276 -48.27 -4.49 -56.79
CA ALA A 276 -48.51 -3.62 -57.95
C ALA A 276 -47.16 -3.11 -58.53
N ALA A 277 -47.11 -3.12 -59.85
CA ALA A 277 -45.96 -3.03 -60.75
C ALA A 277 -45.12 -1.74 -60.71
N ALA A 278 -43.82 -1.91 -60.99
CA ALA A 278 -43.04 -1.00 -61.84
C ALA A 278 -42.00 -1.82 -62.62
N ALA A 279 -41.97 -1.60 -63.94
CA ALA A 279 -41.17 -2.23 -65.01
C ALA A 279 -41.72 -3.55 -65.59
#